data_AF-A0A951B767-F1
#
_entry.id   AF-A0A951B767-F1
#
_cell.length_a   1.000
_cell.length_b   1.000
_cell.length_c   1.000
_cell.angle_alpha   90.00
_cell.angle_beta   90.00
_cell.angle_gamma   90.00
#
_symmetry.space_group_name_H-M   'P 1'
#
loop_
_entity.id
_entity.type
_entity.pdbx_description
1 polymer ?
#
loop_
_entity_poly.entity_id
_entity_poly.type
_entity_poly.pdbx_seq_one_letter_code
_entity_poly.pdbx_strand_id
1 'polypeptide(L)'
;EAPNDEAPGVTPLYEYTWNHTTLHVLKADRGVTYLQCLFPHDRLIASVRQMQDLFGDEVLPHLEFIRFGGRVTASALPIVRFTTARRLDDIVAAFEAHGVLIANPHVFTLEEGSRHKRAEADQIGFKSEVDPYGLLNPGKMRTYVPREAP
;
A
#
# COMPACT_ATOMS: atom_id res chain seq x y z
N GLU A 1 -10.42 22.05 19.01
CA GLU A 1 -10.69 21.49 17.67
C GLU A 1 -12.20 21.52 17.47
N ALA A 2 -12.69 22.02 16.33
CA ALA A 2 -14.12 21.94 16.02
C ALA A 2 -14.45 20.49 15.62
N PRO A 3 -15.60 19.94 16.02
CA PRO A 3 -16.00 18.60 15.59
C PRO A 3 -16.16 18.54 14.07
N ASN A 4 -15.93 17.36 13.48
CA ASN A 4 -16.24 17.12 12.08
C ASN A 4 -17.74 17.38 11.84
N ASP A 5 -18.05 18.11 10.76
CA ASP A 5 -19.42 18.28 10.31
C ASP A 5 -19.87 17.02 9.56
N GLU A 6 -20.72 16.24 10.21
CA GLU A 6 -21.32 15.01 9.66
C GLU A 6 -22.79 15.24 9.30
N ALA A 7 -23.19 16.49 9.05
CA ALA A 7 -24.55 16.79 8.60
C ALA A 7 -24.85 16.08 7.26
N PRO A 8 -26.12 15.64 7.05
CA PRO A 8 -26.51 15.03 5.79
C PRO A 8 -26.13 15.88 4.57
N GLY A 9 -25.42 15.28 3.62
CA GLY A 9 -24.95 15.96 2.40
C GLY A 9 -23.56 16.60 2.51
N VAL A 10 -22.97 16.66 3.70
CA VAL A 10 -21.56 17.04 3.89
C VAL A 10 -20.72 15.77 3.87
N THR A 11 -19.66 15.76 3.04
CA THR A 11 -18.68 14.67 3.04
C THR A 11 -17.60 15.02 4.06
N PRO A 12 -17.43 14.25 5.15
CA PRO A 12 -16.45 14.56 6.18
C PRO A 12 -15.02 14.43 5.64
N LEU A 13 -14.06 15.14 6.25
CA LEU A 13 -12.69 15.19 5.73
C LEU A 13 -12.04 13.81 5.59
N TYR A 14 -12.34 12.86 6.49
CA TYR A 14 -11.76 11.51 6.43
C TYR A 14 -12.15 10.73 5.15
N GLU A 15 -13.28 11.07 4.52
CA GLU A 15 -13.69 10.54 3.22
C GLU A 15 -12.87 11.14 2.05
N TYR A 16 -11.98 12.11 2.31
CA TYR A 16 -11.01 12.62 1.35
C TYR A 16 -9.57 12.22 1.67
N THR A 17 -9.40 11.33 2.67
CA THR A 17 -8.11 10.79 3.11
C THR A 17 -8.02 9.30 2.80
N TRP A 18 -6.84 8.72 3.01
CA TRP A 18 -6.57 7.31 2.75
C TRP A 18 -7.05 6.91 1.34
N ASN A 19 -7.45 5.67 1.13
CA ASN A 19 -7.79 5.22 -0.21
C ASN A 19 -9.10 5.83 -0.77
N HIS A 20 -9.83 6.64 0.02
CA HIS A 20 -10.92 7.44 -0.53
C HIS A 20 -10.43 8.59 -1.41
N THR A 21 -9.24 9.14 -1.19
CA THR A 21 -8.62 10.07 -2.15
C THR A 21 -8.51 9.41 -3.53
N THR A 22 -8.02 8.17 -3.59
CA THR A 22 -8.01 7.36 -4.82
C THR A 22 -9.39 7.16 -5.39
N LEU A 23 -10.39 6.83 -4.57
CA LEU A 23 -11.79 6.70 -5.01
C LEU A 23 -12.31 7.99 -5.66
N HIS A 24 -12.03 9.15 -5.07
CA HIS A 24 -12.44 10.45 -5.60
C HIS A 24 -11.79 10.75 -6.94
N VAL A 25 -10.50 10.44 -7.13
CA VAL A 25 -9.86 10.57 -8.45
C VAL A 25 -10.47 9.59 -9.45
N LEU A 26 -10.68 8.33 -9.06
CA LEU A 26 -11.28 7.31 -9.92
C LEU A 26 -12.70 7.67 -10.39
N LYS A 27 -13.47 8.42 -9.59
CA LYS A 27 -14.79 8.91 -10.02
C LYS A 27 -14.70 9.84 -11.25
N ALA A 28 -13.59 10.56 -11.43
CA ALA A 28 -13.36 11.49 -12.53
C ALA A 28 -12.48 10.92 -13.66
N ASP A 29 -11.45 10.15 -13.30
CA ASP A 29 -10.45 9.60 -14.22
C ASP A 29 -10.17 8.13 -13.88
N ARG A 30 -10.53 7.21 -14.79
CA ARG A 30 -10.28 5.76 -14.62
C ARG A 30 -8.91 5.32 -15.11
N GLY A 31 -8.11 6.22 -15.66
CA GLY A 31 -6.73 5.98 -16.10
C GLY A 31 -5.70 6.03 -14.97
N VAL A 32 -6.13 6.12 -13.71
CA VAL A 32 -5.22 6.15 -12.56
C VAL A 32 -5.26 4.86 -11.74
N THR A 33 -4.20 4.65 -10.98
CA THR A 33 -4.12 3.68 -9.88
C THR A 33 -3.35 4.30 -8.72
N TYR A 34 -2.94 3.52 -7.71
CA TYR A 34 -2.23 4.01 -6.53
C TYR A 34 -1.13 3.05 -6.09
N LEU A 35 -0.10 3.55 -5.40
CA LEU A 35 0.85 2.71 -4.65
C LEU A 35 0.53 2.72 -3.17
N GLN A 36 1.09 1.79 -2.39
CA GLN A 36 1.14 1.91 -0.93
C GLN A 36 2.60 1.96 -0.50
N CYS A 37 2.99 3.03 0.17
CA CYS A 37 4.38 3.22 0.54
C CYS A 37 4.58 3.84 1.93
N LEU A 38 5.75 3.60 2.51
CA LEU A 38 6.18 4.20 3.78
C LEU A 38 7.49 4.94 3.57
N PHE A 39 7.47 6.24 3.81
CA PHE A 39 8.68 7.05 3.72
C PHE A 39 9.57 6.86 4.96
N PRO A 40 10.91 6.99 4.79
CA PRO A 40 11.85 6.89 5.91
C PRO A 40 11.71 8.10 6.85
N HIS A 41 11.56 7.86 8.16
CA HIS A 41 11.27 8.91 9.15
C HIS A 41 12.39 9.95 9.28
N ASP A 42 13.63 9.57 9.01
CA ASP A 42 14.84 10.39 9.22
C ASP A 42 15.10 11.36 8.05
N ARG A 43 14.44 11.15 6.92
CA ARG A 43 14.57 12.01 5.73
C ARG A 43 13.24 12.21 4.98
N LEU A 44 12.11 12.08 5.70
CA LEU A 44 10.74 12.09 5.16
C LEU A 44 10.51 13.16 4.08
N ILE A 45 10.72 14.44 4.44
CA ILE A 45 10.41 15.57 3.54
C ILE A 45 11.31 15.55 2.30
N ALA A 46 12.59 15.21 2.47
CA ALA A 46 13.54 15.11 1.36
C ALA A 46 13.16 13.97 0.41
N SER A 47 12.79 12.80 0.95
CA SER A 47 12.38 11.65 0.14
C SER A 47 11.07 11.90 -0.61
N VAL A 48 10.09 12.58 0.00
CA VAL A 48 8.85 12.98 -0.71
C VAL A 48 9.18 13.89 -1.88
N ARG A 49 9.98 14.93 -1.66
CA ARG A 49 10.39 15.86 -2.73
C ARG A 49 11.15 15.14 -3.83
N GLN A 50 12.06 14.23 -3.47
CA GLN A 50 12.80 13.45 -4.44
C GLN A 50 11.90 12.62 -5.36
N MET A 51 10.83 12.01 -4.82
CA MET A 51 9.86 11.27 -5.65
C MET A 51 9.01 12.21 -6.51
N GLN A 52 8.61 13.36 -5.96
CA GLN A 52 7.88 14.38 -6.72
C GLN A 52 8.72 14.94 -7.88
N ASP A 53 10.01 15.23 -7.66
CA ASP A 53 10.92 15.74 -8.69
C ASP A 53 11.17 14.70 -9.80
N LEU A 54 11.22 13.41 -9.42
CA LEU A 54 11.49 12.32 -10.36
C LEU A 54 10.32 12.03 -11.30
N PHE A 55 9.07 12.16 -10.81
CA PHE A 55 7.88 11.72 -11.52
C PHE A 55 6.92 12.84 -11.94
N GLY A 56 7.06 14.04 -11.38
CA GLY A 56 6.20 15.18 -11.68
C GLY A 56 4.71 14.81 -11.61
N ASP A 57 3.98 15.09 -12.69
CA ASP A 57 2.53 14.86 -12.78
C ASP A 57 2.14 13.40 -13.06
N GLU A 58 3.10 12.50 -13.31
CA GLU A 58 2.83 11.07 -13.49
C GLU A 58 2.47 10.39 -12.16
N VAL A 59 3.05 10.86 -11.05
CA VAL A 59 2.84 10.32 -9.70
C VAL A 59 2.50 11.46 -8.74
N LEU A 60 1.22 11.62 -8.44
CA LEU A 60 0.74 12.69 -7.56
C LEU A 60 0.94 12.30 -6.08
N PRO A 61 1.62 13.12 -5.28
CA PRO A 61 1.88 12.79 -3.88
C PRO A 61 0.60 12.85 -3.05
N HIS A 62 0.40 11.83 -2.21
CA HIS A 62 -0.66 11.78 -1.20
C HIS A 62 -0.10 11.11 0.06
N LEU A 63 -0.05 11.86 1.16
CA LEU A 63 0.62 11.48 2.41
C LEU A 63 -0.36 11.42 3.57
N GLU A 64 -0.21 10.39 4.40
CA GLU A 64 -0.92 10.16 5.65
C GLU A 64 0.10 10.06 6.79
N PHE A 65 0.18 11.09 7.64
CA PHE A 65 1.15 11.15 8.73
C PHE A 65 0.75 10.19 9.85
N ILE A 66 1.69 9.30 10.22
CA ILE A 66 1.49 8.27 11.23
C ILE A 66 2.66 8.23 12.22
N ARG A 67 2.45 7.59 13.37
CA ARG A 67 3.56 7.11 14.21
C ARG A 67 3.86 5.66 13.85
N PHE A 68 5.08 5.38 13.44
CA PHE A 68 5.57 4.05 13.12
C PHE A 68 6.89 3.79 13.85
N GLY A 69 6.98 2.68 14.60
CA GLY A 69 8.16 2.38 15.42
C GLY A 69 8.50 3.50 16.43
N GLY A 70 7.49 4.20 16.95
CA GLY A 70 7.65 5.32 17.88
C GLY A 70 8.10 6.65 17.25
N ARG A 71 8.29 6.71 15.92
CA ARG A 71 8.70 7.91 15.19
C ARG A 71 7.59 8.41 14.29
N VAL A 72 7.51 9.73 14.09
CA VAL A 72 6.60 10.32 13.11
C VAL A 72 7.16 10.09 11.71
N THR A 73 6.33 9.58 10.81
CA THR A 73 6.62 9.44 9.39
C THR A 73 5.33 9.59 8.57
N ALA A 74 5.37 9.37 7.24
CA ALA A 74 4.19 9.29 6.40
C ALA A 74 4.06 7.90 5.76
N SER A 75 2.92 7.25 6.00
CA SER A 75 2.35 6.30 5.04
C SER A 75 1.84 7.12 3.85
N ALA A 76 1.83 6.56 2.66
CA ALA A 76 1.45 7.31 1.47
C ALA A 76 0.76 6.42 0.44
N LEU A 77 -0.14 7.06 -0.29
CA LEU A 77 -0.98 6.43 -1.32
C LEU A 77 -0.89 7.23 -2.63
N PRO A 78 0.32 7.45 -3.19
CA PRO A 78 0.48 8.33 -4.33
C PRO A 78 -0.33 7.80 -5.52
N ILE A 79 -1.02 8.72 -6.21
CA ILE A 79 -1.86 8.41 -7.36
C ILE A 79 -0.96 8.33 -8.60
N VAL A 80 -0.98 7.20 -9.29
CA VAL A 80 -0.18 6.95 -10.49
C VAL A 80 -1.08 7.02 -11.71
N ARG A 81 -0.71 7.82 -12.70
CA ARG A 81 -1.34 7.78 -14.03
C ARG A 81 -0.89 6.51 -14.74
N PHE A 82 -1.77 5.51 -14.78
CA PHE A 82 -1.43 4.19 -15.28
C PHE A 82 -1.26 4.20 -16.80
N THR A 83 -0.19 3.56 -17.27
CA THR A 83 0.08 3.38 -18.71
C THR A 83 0.25 1.90 -19.04
N THR A 84 1.25 1.26 -18.44
CA THR A 84 1.55 -0.17 -18.62
C THR A 84 2.00 -0.76 -17.29
N ALA A 85 1.81 -2.08 -17.12
CA ALA A 85 2.33 -2.80 -15.97
C ALA A 85 3.85 -2.62 -15.81
N ARG A 86 4.60 -2.70 -16.93
CA ARG A 86 6.06 -2.48 -16.92
C ARG A 86 6.43 -1.10 -16.37
N ARG A 87 5.73 -0.04 -16.77
CA ARG A 87 6.00 1.31 -16.25
C ARG A 87 5.66 1.42 -14.76
N LEU A 88 4.58 0.78 -14.33
CA LEU A 88 4.21 0.73 -12.91
C LEU A 88 5.28 0.02 -12.08
N ASP A 89 5.82 -1.09 -12.58
CA ASP A 89 6.94 -1.80 -11.96
C ASP A 89 8.22 -0.95 -11.94
N ASP A 90 8.51 -0.21 -13.02
CA ASP A 90 9.63 0.74 -13.07
C ASP A 90 9.49 1.84 -11.99
N ILE A 91 8.28 2.34 -11.75
CA ILE A 91 7.99 3.34 -10.70
C ILE A 91 8.20 2.72 -9.32
N VAL A 92 7.65 1.53 -9.06
CA VAL A 92 7.84 0.79 -7.80
C VAL A 92 9.33 0.58 -7.51
N ALA A 93 10.09 0.09 -8.49
CA ALA A 93 11.51 -0.15 -8.35
C ALA A 93 12.30 1.14 -8.04
N ALA A 94 11.90 2.27 -8.62
CA ALA A 94 12.54 3.55 -8.33
C ALA A 94 12.25 4.02 -6.89
N PHE A 95 11.02 3.87 -6.38
CA PHE A 95 10.70 4.18 -4.99
C PHE A 95 11.56 3.33 -4.03
N GLU A 96 11.64 2.01 -4.27
CA GLU A 96 12.47 1.10 -3.49
C GLU A 96 13.96 1.47 -3.54
N ALA A 97 14.48 1.80 -4.73
CA ALA A 97 15.88 2.22 -4.91
C ALA A 97 16.24 3.49 -4.12
N HIS A 98 15.26 4.36 -3.85
CA HIS A 98 15.41 5.56 -3.03
C HIS A 98 15.11 5.34 -1.54
N GLY A 99 14.92 4.07 -1.14
CA GLY A 99 14.69 3.67 0.25
C GLY A 99 13.28 4.02 0.76
N VAL A 100 12.32 4.20 -0.15
CA VAL A 100 10.89 4.22 0.22
C VAL A 100 10.38 2.79 0.21
N LEU A 101 9.76 2.36 1.31
CA LEU A 101 9.24 1.00 1.41
C LEU A 101 7.93 0.89 0.61
N ILE A 102 7.77 -0.16 -0.18
CA ILE A 102 6.54 -0.45 -0.92
C ILE A 102 5.86 -1.70 -0.33
N ALA A 103 4.54 -1.58 -0.13
CA ALA A 103 3.65 -2.74 0.01
C ALA A 103 2.85 -2.80 -1.30
N ASN A 104 3.15 -3.74 -2.18
CA ASN A 104 2.63 -3.68 -3.55
C ASN A 104 1.11 -3.94 -3.58
N PRO A 105 0.26 -2.97 -3.96
CA PRO A 105 -1.20 -3.17 -3.97
C PRO A 105 -1.70 -3.87 -5.25
N HIS A 106 -0.81 -4.15 -6.22
CA HIS A 106 -1.15 -4.74 -7.52
C HIS A 106 -0.91 -6.25 -7.58
N VAL A 107 -0.72 -6.87 -6.43
CA VAL A 107 -0.59 -8.32 -6.27
C VAL A 107 -1.60 -8.79 -5.22
N PHE A 108 -1.88 -10.08 -5.22
CA PHE A 108 -2.93 -10.65 -4.36
C PHE A 108 -2.40 -11.64 -3.32
N THR A 109 -1.09 -11.97 -3.34
CA THR A 109 -0.44 -12.87 -2.38
C THR A 109 0.22 -12.08 -1.25
N LEU A 110 0.34 -12.69 -0.08
CA LEU A 110 0.95 -12.07 1.10
C LEU A 110 2.44 -11.76 0.85
N GLU A 111 3.14 -12.67 0.21
CA GLU A 111 4.58 -12.59 -0.01
C GLU A 111 4.95 -11.51 -1.03
N GLU A 112 4.12 -11.30 -2.03
CA GLU A 112 4.37 -10.29 -3.07
C GLU A 112 3.88 -8.90 -2.63
N GLY A 113 2.83 -8.84 -1.82
CA GLY A 113 2.27 -7.58 -1.31
C GLY A 113 2.98 -7.04 -0.07
N SER A 114 3.79 -7.87 0.59
CA SER A 114 4.58 -7.51 1.77
C SER A 114 6.04 -7.24 1.41
N ARG A 115 6.74 -6.52 2.28
CA ARG A 115 8.21 -6.45 2.29
C ARG A 115 8.87 -7.83 2.39
N HIS A 116 8.17 -8.80 2.98
CA HIS A 116 8.67 -10.13 3.24
C HIS A 116 8.28 -11.07 2.10
N LYS A 117 9.24 -11.35 1.21
CA LYS A 117 9.04 -12.22 0.02
C LYS A 117 8.75 -13.69 0.35
N ARG A 118 8.64 -14.02 1.64
CA ARG A 118 8.28 -15.33 2.19
C ARG A 118 7.53 -15.12 3.50
N ALA A 119 6.56 -15.99 3.78
CA ALA A 119 6.02 -16.10 5.13
C ALA A 119 7.12 -16.62 6.08
N GLU A 120 7.22 -16.00 7.24
CA GLU A 120 8.16 -16.41 8.29
C GLU A 120 7.77 -17.80 8.83
N ALA A 121 8.74 -18.54 9.39
CA ALA A 121 8.53 -19.93 9.82
C ALA A 121 7.44 -20.06 10.90
N ASP A 122 7.31 -19.04 11.75
CA ASP A 122 6.24 -18.92 12.77
C ASP A 122 4.85 -18.77 12.15
N GLN A 123 4.71 -17.98 11.08
CA GLN A 123 3.46 -17.78 10.36
C GLN A 123 2.99 -19.06 9.65
N ILE A 124 3.92 -19.80 9.05
CA ILE A 124 3.62 -21.08 8.41
C ILE A 124 3.19 -22.11 9.47
N GLY A 125 3.92 -22.20 10.59
CA GLY A 125 3.58 -23.10 11.69
C GLY A 125 2.18 -22.84 12.24
N PHE A 126 1.86 -21.56 12.50
CA PHE A 126 0.52 -21.16 12.94
C PHE A 126 -0.55 -21.50 11.90
N LYS A 127 -0.31 -21.21 10.60
CA LYS A 127 -1.24 -21.56 9.51
C LYS A 127 -1.50 -23.08 9.46
N SER A 128 -0.48 -23.91 9.68
CA SER A 128 -0.61 -25.37 9.76
C SER A 128 -1.44 -25.84 10.96
N GLU A 129 -1.41 -25.11 12.08
CA GLU A 129 -2.20 -25.43 13.27
C GLU A 129 -3.68 -25.07 13.08
N VAL A 130 -3.97 -23.88 12.56
CA VAL A 130 -5.34 -23.34 12.52
C VAL A 130 -6.09 -23.62 11.21
N ASP A 131 -5.37 -23.94 10.13
CA ASP A 131 -5.96 -24.27 8.83
C ASP A 131 -5.17 -25.39 8.11
N PRO A 132 -5.08 -26.59 8.72
CA PRO A 132 -4.27 -27.69 8.22
C PRO A 132 -4.65 -28.14 6.79
N TYR A 133 -5.90 -27.95 6.39
CA TYR A 133 -6.42 -28.34 5.07
C TYR A 133 -6.48 -27.17 4.07
N GLY A 134 -6.02 -25.97 4.46
CA GLY A 134 -5.90 -24.83 3.54
C GLY A 134 -7.22 -24.26 3.05
N LEU A 135 -8.29 -24.36 3.84
CA LEU A 135 -9.64 -23.91 3.46
C LEU A 135 -9.83 -22.41 3.66
N LEU A 136 -9.01 -21.78 4.51
CA LEU A 136 -9.11 -20.35 4.80
C LEU A 136 -8.30 -19.55 3.76
N ASN A 137 -9.02 -18.95 2.83
CA ASN A 137 -8.51 -18.02 1.81
C ASN A 137 -7.36 -18.61 0.96
N PRO A 138 -7.61 -19.73 0.24
CA PRO A 138 -6.59 -20.43 -0.53
C PRO A 138 -5.97 -19.54 -1.61
N GLY A 139 -4.69 -19.77 -1.91
CA GLY A 139 -3.93 -19.01 -2.91
C GLY A 139 -3.37 -17.68 -2.42
N LYS A 140 -3.75 -17.19 -1.23
CA LYS A 140 -3.21 -15.94 -0.65
C LYS A 140 -1.82 -16.07 -0.04
N MET A 141 -1.51 -17.22 0.56
CA MET A 141 -0.18 -17.53 1.08
C MET A 141 0.45 -18.55 0.15
N ARG A 142 1.29 -18.11 -0.78
CA ARG A 142 1.84 -18.96 -1.84
C ARG A 142 2.74 -20.06 -1.30
N THR A 143 3.43 -19.83 -0.19
CA THR A 143 4.36 -20.80 0.40
C THR A 143 3.68 -21.85 1.29
N TYR A 144 2.36 -21.75 1.52
CA TYR A 144 1.65 -22.71 2.36
C TYR A 144 1.26 -23.96 1.58
N VAL A 145 1.63 -25.13 2.10
CA VAL A 145 1.25 -26.43 1.55
C VAL A 145 0.24 -27.09 2.51
N PRO A 146 -1.03 -27.24 2.11
CA PRO A 146 -2.03 -27.92 2.92
C PRO A 146 -1.76 -29.42 3.06
N ARG A 147 -2.30 -30.02 4.13
CA ARG A 147 -2.41 -31.47 4.25
C ARG A 147 -3.56 -31.98 3.38
N GLU A 148 -3.46 -33.23 2.93
CA GLU A 148 -4.61 -33.90 2.32
C GLU A 148 -5.77 -33.95 3.33
N ALA A 149 -6.96 -33.61 2.85
CA ALA A 149 -8.17 -33.75 3.65
C ALA A 149 -8.44 -35.25 3.90
N PRO A 150 -8.89 -35.64 5.11
CA PRO A 150 -9.27 -37.01 5.42
C PRO A 150 -10.50 -37.48 4.63
#